data_AF-A0AAE3TDE7-F1
#
_entry.id   AF-A0AAE3TDE7-F1
#
_cell.length_a   1.000
_cell.length_b   1.000
_cell.length_c   1.000
_cell.angle_alpha   90.00
_cell.angle_beta   90.00
_cell.angle_gamma   90.00
#
_symmetry.space_group_name_H-M   'P 1'
#
loop_
_entity.id
_entity.type
_entity.pdbx_description
1 polymer ?
#
loop_
_entity_poly.entity_id
_entity_poly.type
_entity_poly.pdbx_seq_one_letter_code
_entity_poly.pdbx_strand_id
1 'polypeptide(L)' 'MNLKRLRILKDEKFISAPVVYWMQRDQRIHDNWALIYAQEKTIELSKPLYVVFNLVPTFKIVIDLHSHVQFK' A
#
# COMPACT_ATOMS: atom_id res chain seq x y z
N MET A 1 -1.09 1.35 -16.64
CA MET A 1 -0.15 1.30 -15.50
C MET A 1 1.30 1.56 -15.91
N ASN A 2 2.11 2.26 -15.12
CA ASN A 2 3.58 2.32 -15.31
C ASN A 2 4.26 1.26 -14.41
N LEU A 3 4.78 0.19 -15.02
CA LEU A 3 5.38 -0.94 -14.30
C LEU A 3 6.64 -0.56 -13.49
N LYS A 4 7.30 0.57 -13.78
CA LYS A 4 8.42 1.08 -12.98
C LYS A 4 8.03 1.45 -11.54
N ARG A 5 6.73 1.59 -11.26
CA ARG A 5 6.19 1.83 -9.91
C ARG A 5 6.05 0.55 -9.09
N LEU A 6 6.21 -0.62 -9.72
CA LEU A 6 6.05 -1.92 -9.09
C LEU A 6 7.41 -2.49 -8.72
N ARG A 7 7.46 -3.11 -7.54
CA ARG A 7 8.60 -3.91 -7.09
C ARG A 7 8.06 -5.23 -6.55
N ILE A 8 8.43 -6.34 -7.18
CA ILE A 8 8.10 -7.68 -6.70
C ILE A 8 8.99 -7.95 -5.48
N LEU A 9 8.37 -8.17 -4.32
CA LEU A 9 9.10 -8.51 -3.08
C LEU A 9 9.33 -10.02 -2.97
N LYS A 10 8.39 -10.82 -3.48
CA LYS A 10 8.42 -12.27 -3.47
C LYS A 10 7.76 -12.78 -4.75
N ASP A 11 8.46 -13.65 -5.48
CA ASP A 11 7.97 -14.22 -6.73
C ASP A 11 7.57 -15.68 -6.49
N GLU A 12 6.28 -15.90 -6.24
CA GLU A 12 5.68 -17.22 -6.02
C GLU A 12 4.42 -17.39 -6.87
N LYS A 13 4.16 -18.62 -7.30
CA LYS A 13 2.93 -18.95 -8.04
C LYS A 13 1.75 -19.04 -7.07
N PHE A 14 0.77 -18.15 -7.24
CA PHE A 14 -0.49 -18.20 -6.51
C PHE A 14 -1.56 -18.84 -7.39
N ILE A 15 -1.96 -20.08 -7.08
CA ILE A 15 -2.83 -20.87 -7.96
C ILE A 15 -4.31 -20.51 -7.79
N SER A 16 -4.76 -20.02 -6.62
CA SER A 16 -6.20 -19.75 -6.39
C SER A 16 -6.52 -18.74 -5.28
N ALA A 17 -5.63 -17.79 -4.98
CA ALA A 17 -5.90 -16.78 -3.95
C ALA A 17 -6.60 -15.53 -4.53
N PRO A 18 -7.44 -14.82 -3.76
CA PRO A 18 -7.88 -13.47 -4.12
C PRO A 18 -6.71 -12.49 -4.06
N VAL A 19 -6.86 -11.33 -4.71
CA VAL A 19 -5.87 -10.26 -4.57
C VAL A 19 -6.23 -9.42 -3.36
N VAL A 20 -5.25 -9.18 -2.49
CA VAL A 20 -5.39 -8.34 -1.31
C VAL A 20 -4.52 -7.10 -1.48
N TYR A 21 -5.13 -5.92 -1.44
CA TYR A 21 -4.42 -4.66 -1.29
C TYR A 21 -4.29 -4.32 0.20
N TRP A 22 -3.09 -4.50 0.74
CA TRP A 22 -2.77 -4.06 2.09
C TRP A 22 -2.50 -2.55 2.08
N MET A 23 -3.51 -1.78 2.48
CA MET A 23 -3.45 -0.33 2.60
C MET A 23 -2.78 0.07 3.91
N GLN A 24 -1.81 0.98 3.85
CA GLN A 24 -1.16 1.55 5.04
C GLN A 24 -0.90 3.06 4.86
N ARG A 25 -0.09 3.44 3.86
CA ARG A 25 0.29 4.84 3.60
C ARG A 25 -0.77 5.63 2.82
N ASP A 26 -1.20 5.12 1.68
CA ASP A 26 -2.08 5.83 0.74
C ASP A 26 -3.56 5.54 1.05
N GLN A 27 -4.09 6.12 2.13
CA GLN A 27 -5.48 5.93 2.59
C GLN A 27 -6.51 6.72 1.77
N ARG A 28 -6.53 6.48 0.45
CA ARG A 28 -7.46 7.10 -0.50
C ARG A 28 -7.87 6.10 -1.57
N ILE A 29 -9.07 6.28 -2.11
CA ILE A 29 -9.62 5.46 -3.19
C ILE A 29 -9.20 6.04 -4.54
N HIS A 30 -9.41 7.34 -4.75
CA HIS A 30 -9.03 8.05 -5.96
C HIS A 30 -7.51 8.24 -6.04
N ASP A 31 -6.95 8.18 -7.26
CA ASP A 31 -5.54 8.42 -7.55
C ASP A 31 -4.56 7.59 -6.69
N ASN A 32 -4.94 6.35 -6.43
CA ASN A 32 -4.13 5.37 -5.71
C ASN A 32 -3.58 4.32 -6.68
N TRP A 33 -2.34 4.53 -7.14
CA TRP A 33 -1.67 3.63 -8.09
C TRP A 33 -1.58 2.17 -7.61
N ALA A 34 -1.45 1.94 -6.30
CA ALA A 34 -1.39 0.59 -5.75
C ALA A 34 -2.77 -0.09 -5.80
N LEU A 35 -3.84 0.65 -5.53
CA LEU A 35 -5.21 0.15 -5.65
C LEU A 35 -5.60 -0.13 -7.11
N ILE A 36 -5.25 0.78 -8.03
CA ILE A 36 -5.46 0.59 -9.48
C ILE A 36 -4.77 -0.69 -9.96
N TYR A 37 -3.53 -0.94 -9.51
CA TYR A 37 -2.79 -2.15 -9.88
C TYR A 37 -3.45 -3.42 -9.34
N ALA A 38 -3.88 -3.39 -8.08
CA ALA A 38 -4.57 -4.52 -7.48
C ALA A 38 -5.86 -4.85 -8.25
N GLN A 39 -6.62 -3.83 -8.66
CA GLN A 39 -7.83 -4.01 -9.46
C GLN A 39 -7.51 -4.58 -10.86
N GLU A 40 -6.54 -4.03 -11.59
CA GLU A 40 -6.10 -4.58 -12.88
C GLU A 40 -5.73 -6.06 -12.74
N LYS A 41 -5.01 -6.43 -11.67
CA LYS A 41 -4.63 -7.82 -11.41
C LYS A 41 -5.82 -8.72 -11.10
N THR A 42 -6.83 -8.23 -10.37
CA THR A 42 -8.05 -9.01 -10.14
C THR A 42 -8.86 -9.28 -11.40
N ILE A 43 -8.89 -8.31 -12.33
CA ILE A 43 -9.56 -8.46 -13.62
C ILE A 43 -8.83 -9.53 -14.45
N GLU A 44 -7.50 -9.47 -14.53
CA GLU A 44 -6.68 -10.46 -15.23
C GLU A 44 -6.89 -11.88 -14.68
N LEU A 45 -6.94 -12.01 -13.35
CA LEU A 45 -7.06 -13.32 -12.67
C LEU A 45 -8.51 -13.80 -12.54
N SER A 46 -9.51 -12.95 -12.86
CA SER A 46 -10.93 -13.20 -12.56
C SER A 46 -11.17 -13.58 -11.10
N LYS A 47 -10.63 -12.79 -10.17
CA LYS A 47 -10.71 -12.99 -8.71
C LYS A 47 -11.24 -11.74 -8.00
N PRO A 48 -11.79 -11.86 -6.78
CA PRO A 48 -12.21 -10.69 -6.03
C PRO A 48 -11.01 -9.88 -5.50
N LEU A 49 -11.23 -8.58 -5.30
CA LEU A 49 -10.30 -7.65 -4.65
C LEU A 49 -10.76 -7.40 -3.22
N TYR A 50 -9.86 -7.55 -2.26
CA TYR A 50 -10.07 -7.11 -0.89
C TYR A 50 -9.09 -5.99 -0.53
N VAL A 51 -9.60 -4.93 0.10
CA VAL A 51 -8.77 -3.88 0.70
C VAL A 51 -8.70 -4.13 2.19
N VAL A 52 -7.48 -4.28 2.71
CA VAL A 52 -7.23 -4.56 4.13
C VAL A 52 -6.38 -3.44 4.71
N PHE A 53 -6.81 -2.92 5.85
CA PHE A 53 -6.05 -1.97 6.64
C PHE A 53 -5.74 -2.57 8.00
N ASN A 54 -4.48 -2.51 8.43
CA ASN A 54 -4.07 -2.97 9.75
C ASN A 54 -3.85 -1.78 10.67
N LEU A 55 -4.68 -1.63 11.70
CA LEU A 55 -4.51 -0.61 12.73
C LEU A 55 -3.45 -1.08 13.73
N VAL A 56 -2.29 -0.42 13.73
CA VAL A 56 -1.24 -0.70 14.72
C VAL A 56 -1.49 0.08 16.01
N PRO A 57 -1.33 -0.52 17.21
CA PRO A 57 -1.62 0.14 18.48
C PRO A 57 -0.77 1.39 18.74
N THR A 58 0.43 1.43 18.17
CA THR A 58 1.33 2.58 18.28
C THR A 58 2.06 2.75 16.96
N PHE A 59 1.98 3.95 16.38
CA PHE A 59 2.73 4.31 15.19
C PHE A 59 3.89 5.22 15.61
N LYS A 60 5.12 4.86 15.28
CA LYS A 60 6.28 5.71 15.56
C LYS A 60 6.27 6.89 14.61
N ILE A 61 5.83 8.05 15.11
CA ILE A 61 6.12 9.33 14.47
C ILE A 61 7.55 9.69 14.88
N VAL A 62 8.48 9.70 13.93
CA VAL A 62 9.79 10.33 14.13
C VAL A 62 9.58 11.82 13.87
N ILE A 63 9.47 12.60 14.94
CA ILE A 63 9.63 14.06 14.86
C ILE A 63 11.12 14.32 15.07
N ASP A 64 11.87 14.48 13.98
CA ASP A 64 13.23 14.99 14.09
C ASP A 64 13.14 16.52 14.29
N LEU A 65 13.00 16.94 15.55
CA LEU A 65 13.10 18.33 15.97
C LEU A 65 14.59 18.71 16.10
N HIS A 66 15.35 18.58 15.02
CA HIS A 66 16.70 19.15 14.91
C HIS A 66 16.69 20.58 14.39
N SER A 67 15.89 21.44 15.02
CA SER A 67 16.15 22.88 14.97
C SER A 67 15.87 23.50 16.33
N HIS A 68 16.95 23.91 16.97
CA HIS A 68 16.95 24.84 18.08
C HIS A 68 16.08 26.05 17.72
N VAL A 69 14.94 26.19 18.37
CA VAL A 69 14.30 27.50 18.53
C VAL A 69 14.27 27.77 20.02
N GLN A 70 15.34 28.43 20.49
CA GLN A 70 15.30 29.14 21.75
C GLN A 70 14.34 30.32 21.58
N PHE A 71 13.18 30.26 22.23
CA PHE A 71 12.42 31.47 22.50
C PHE A 71 12.94 32.06 23.81
N LYS A 72 13.58 33.22 23.66
CA LYS A 72 13.82 34.19 24.71
C LYS A 72 12.52 34.89 25.08
#